data_AF-A0A8S9WFH1-F1
#
_entry.id   AF-A0A8S9WFH1-F1
#
_cell.length_a   1.000
_cell.length_b   1.000
_cell.length_c   1.000
_cell.angle_alpha   90.00
_cell.angle_beta   90.00
_cell.angle_gamma   90.00
#
_symmetry.space_group_name_H-M   'P 1'
#
loop_
_entity.id
_entity.type
_entity.pdbx_description
1 polymer ?
#
loop_
_entity_poly.entity_id
_entity_poly.type
_entity_poly.pdbx_seq_one_letter_code
_entity_poly.pdbx_strand_id
1 'polypeptide(L)'
;MEVGNNLLFSNAAERDYDVLLLSHLDNSISFAKQSRYHETEQKLYGSAIWDSKGGLAVMIAALRALRFVRRLRKLKIGILLTSDNAMQGRITRNSLQDISRRAKAVIELSGASLDGTVITSRSGAAVYNCQMNLVNADNAENVAKAIASFSQHLASLTKLSSEADGVVVVPMDVRMQSGIATLFAHCEASLSLRFNNQEQAEAFDQKIRQIVRKMNSRKYSFLIEGGIRRSPMLSNEGTKTLYQRVKDIGNRLDLRVLEEHRWSSSDICSVNQDIARIDGLGPIGAVPHEHEEYILRHSLLDRAALLALLLDDLRRRK
;
A
#
# COMPACT_ATOMS: atom_id res chain seq x y z
N MET A 1 11.21 17.16 -4.12
CA MET A 1 9.90 16.57 -3.75
C MET A 1 9.79 16.74 -2.25
N GLU A 2 8.78 17.46 -1.80
CA GLU A 2 8.58 17.76 -0.38
C GLU A 2 7.68 16.70 0.23
N VAL A 3 8.01 16.27 1.45
CA VAL A 3 7.15 15.43 2.28
C VAL A 3 6.84 16.17 3.56
N GLY A 4 5.68 15.87 4.15
CA GLY A 4 5.30 16.44 5.43
C GLY A 4 6.15 15.91 6.59
N ASN A 5 5.85 16.40 7.79
CA ASN A 5 6.39 15.79 9.00
C ASN A 5 5.61 14.51 9.32
N ASN A 6 6.35 13.46 9.70
CA ASN A 6 5.76 12.31 10.36
C ASN A 6 5.46 12.67 11.82
N LEU A 7 4.31 12.22 12.33
CA LEU A 7 3.86 12.54 13.68
C LEU A 7 3.81 11.27 14.53
N LEU A 8 4.52 11.26 15.65
CA LEU A 8 4.48 10.18 16.63
C LEU A 8 3.84 10.68 17.93
N PHE A 9 2.68 10.13 18.28
CA PHE A 9 2.01 10.38 19.55
C PHE A 9 2.07 9.14 20.44
N SER A 10 2.03 9.33 21.75
CA SER A 10 2.03 8.23 22.71
C SER A 10 1.40 8.65 24.04
N ASN A 11 0.72 7.71 24.70
CA ASN A 11 0.32 7.84 26.10
C ASN A 11 1.21 7.00 27.07
N ALA A 12 2.25 6.35 26.54
CA ALA A 12 3.17 5.50 27.28
C ALA A 12 4.46 6.25 27.65
N ALA A 13 4.89 6.14 28.91
CA ALA A 13 6.08 6.81 29.44
C ALA A 13 7.41 6.20 28.94
N GLU A 14 7.46 4.88 28.74
CA GLU A 14 8.70 4.12 28.48
C GLU A 14 8.92 3.75 27.00
N ARG A 15 8.13 4.32 26.07
CA ARG A 15 8.13 4.02 24.62
C ARG A 15 7.87 2.56 24.21
N ASP A 16 7.64 1.65 25.15
CA ASP A 16 7.01 0.35 24.88
C ASP A 16 5.50 0.50 24.70
N TYR A 17 4.96 -0.09 23.64
CA TYR A 17 3.55 -0.06 23.30
C TYR A 17 2.93 -1.45 23.36
N ASP A 18 1.73 -1.54 23.93
CA ASP A 18 0.86 -2.70 23.73
C ASP A 18 0.41 -2.76 22.26
N VAL A 19 0.23 -1.59 21.64
CA VAL A 19 -0.18 -1.46 20.24
C VAL A 19 0.32 -0.16 19.64
N LEU A 20 0.82 -0.23 18.40
CA LEU A 20 1.11 0.92 17.55
C LEU A 20 0.00 1.04 16.50
N LEU A 21 -0.74 2.13 16.54
CA LEU A 21 -1.66 2.53 15.48
C LEU A 21 -0.88 3.23 14.37
N LEU A 22 -1.11 2.81 13.13
CA LEU A 22 -0.45 3.33 11.94
C LEU A 22 -1.51 3.89 10.98
N SER A 23 -1.24 5.04 10.40
CA SER A 23 -2.01 5.59 9.29
C SER A 23 -1.14 6.59 8.53
N HIS A 24 -1.53 6.93 7.31
CA HIS A 24 -0.84 7.94 6.51
C HIS A 24 -1.71 9.19 6.35
N LEU A 25 -1.08 10.35 6.19
CA LEU A 25 -1.74 11.64 6.03
C LEU A 25 -1.83 12.05 4.56
N ASP A 26 -0.91 11.53 3.74
CA ASP A 26 -0.82 11.81 2.31
C ASP A 26 -1.76 10.91 1.50
N ASN A 27 -1.94 11.23 0.23
CA ASN A 27 -2.66 10.43 -0.76
C ASN A 27 -2.07 10.67 -2.15
N SER A 28 -2.32 9.75 -3.07
CA SER A 28 -1.81 9.81 -4.44
C SER A 28 -2.65 10.69 -5.38
N ILE A 29 -3.79 11.22 -4.92
CA ILE A 29 -4.70 12.01 -5.74
C ILE A 29 -4.13 13.44 -5.86
N SER A 30 -3.81 13.84 -7.09
CA SER A 30 -3.32 15.18 -7.35
C SER A 30 -4.36 16.23 -6.92
N PHE A 31 -3.90 17.38 -6.44
CA PHE A 31 -4.77 18.43 -5.90
C PHE A 31 -5.92 18.81 -6.86
N ALA A 32 -5.62 18.90 -8.17
CA ALA A 32 -6.63 19.22 -9.19
C ALA A 32 -7.72 18.16 -9.38
N LYS A 33 -7.47 16.92 -8.95
CA LYS A 33 -8.41 15.79 -9.01
C LYS A 33 -9.07 15.49 -7.66
N GLN A 34 -8.78 16.28 -6.62
CA GLN A 34 -9.38 16.03 -5.31
C GLN A 34 -10.85 16.45 -5.29
N SER A 35 -11.69 15.53 -4.83
CA SER A 35 -13.11 15.78 -4.58
C SER A 35 -13.31 16.32 -3.16
N ARG A 36 -14.21 17.31 -3.04
CA ARG A 36 -14.60 17.88 -1.76
C ARG A 36 -15.51 16.92 -1.01
N TYR A 37 -15.48 17.06 0.31
CA TYR A 37 -16.41 16.36 1.18
C TYR A 37 -17.86 16.70 0.81
N HIS A 38 -18.67 15.67 0.67
CA HIS A 38 -20.13 15.76 0.66
C HIS A 38 -20.72 14.43 1.13
N GLU A 39 -22.01 14.42 1.40
CA GLU A 39 -22.66 13.28 2.03
C GLU A 39 -24.08 13.05 1.53
N THR A 40 -24.48 11.79 1.61
CA THR A 40 -25.88 11.35 1.58
C THR A 40 -26.21 10.75 2.94
N GLU A 41 -27.45 10.29 3.11
CA GLU A 41 -27.87 9.59 4.33
C GLU A 41 -26.98 8.36 4.62
N GLN A 42 -26.61 7.59 3.59
CA GLN A 42 -25.91 6.32 3.78
C GLN A 42 -24.41 6.38 3.50
N LYS A 43 -23.94 7.34 2.70
CA LYS A 43 -22.55 7.41 2.22
C LYS A 43 -21.93 8.77 2.45
N LEU A 44 -20.64 8.77 2.77
CA LEU A 44 -19.80 9.96 2.84
C LEU A 44 -18.77 9.88 1.72
N TYR A 45 -18.52 10.99 1.04
CA TYR A 45 -17.66 11.06 -0.13
C TYR A 45 -16.52 12.05 0.09
N GLY A 46 -15.42 11.85 -0.62
CA GLY A 46 -14.29 12.78 -0.66
C GLY A 46 -12.96 12.08 -0.86
N SER A 47 -11.95 12.82 -1.32
CA SER A 47 -10.63 12.23 -1.57
C SER A 47 -9.94 11.74 -0.30
N ALA A 48 -9.46 10.50 -0.37
CA ALA A 48 -8.84 9.74 0.71
C ALA A 48 -9.77 9.50 1.90
N ILE A 49 -11.10 9.56 1.71
CA ILE A 49 -12.06 9.34 2.80
C ILE A 49 -12.10 7.88 3.25
N TRP A 50 -11.87 6.93 2.34
CA TRP A 50 -11.77 5.50 2.65
C TRP A 50 -10.34 5.11 3.01
N ASP A 51 -9.36 5.54 2.22
CA ASP A 51 -7.94 5.27 2.47
C ASP A 51 -7.11 6.57 2.50
N SER A 52 -6.83 7.18 3.65
CA SER A 52 -6.94 6.64 5.02
C SER A 52 -7.68 7.57 6.01
N LYS A 53 -8.21 8.71 5.58
CA LYS A 53 -8.76 9.75 6.49
C LYS A 53 -9.91 9.24 7.34
N GLY A 54 -10.74 8.35 6.79
CA GLY A 54 -11.80 7.68 7.55
C GLY A 54 -11.26 6.81 8.68
N GLY A 55 -10.11 6.16 8.47
CA GLY A 55 -9.38 5.42 9.51
C GLY A 55 -8.92 6.30 10.66
N LEU A 56 -8.47 7.53 10.37
CA LEU A 56 -8.14 8.52 11.40
C LEU A 56 -9.38 8.88 12.23
N ALA A 57 -10.53 9.07 11.59
CA ALA A 57 -11.79 9.34 12.29
C ALA A 57 -12.21 8.16 13.19
N VAL A 58 -12.10 6.93 12.69
CA VAL A 58 -12.33 5.68 13.45
C VAL A 58 -11.42 5.61 14.68
N MET A 59 -10.12 5.86 14.51
CA MET A 59 -9.17 5.88 15.63
C MET A 59 -9.53 6.93 16.68
N ILE A 60 -9.83 8.16 16.27
CA ILE A 60 -10.21 9.22 17.20
C ILE A 60 -11.46 8.83 17.99
N ALA A 61 -12.47 8.26 17.32
CA ALA A 61 -13.70 7.79 17.97
C ALA A 61 -13.43 6.65 18.97
N ALA A 62 -12.62 5.66 18.59
CA ALA A 62 -12.25 4.53 19.46
C ALA A 62 -11.50 5.00 20.72
N LEU A 63 -10.52 5.90 20.56
CA LEU A 63 -9.76 6.45 21.68
C LEU A 63 -10.65 7.32 22.59
N ARG A 64 -11.60 8.06 22.03
CA ARG A 64 -12.59 8.83 22.81
C ARG A 64 -13.50 7.91 23.62
N ALA A 65 -13.97 6.81 23.04
CA ALA A 65 -14.77 5.79 23.74
C ALA A 65 -13.98 5.19 24.91
N LEU A 66 -12.75 4.74 24.67
CA LEU A 66 -11.86 4.20 25.71
C LEU A 66 -11.55 5.21 26.82
N ARG A 67 -11.43 6.50 26.48
CA ARG A 67 -11.26 7.57 27.46
C ARG A 67 -12.52 7.74 28.31
N PHE A 68 -13.70 7.74 27.69
CA PHE A 68 -14.99 7.88 28.35
C PHE A 68 -15.21 6.77 29.40
N VAL A 69 -14.92 5.52 29.05
CA VAL A 69 -15.01 4.37 29.98
C VAL A 69 -13.79 4.21 30.90
N ARG A 70 -12.88 5.20 30.95
CA ARG A 70 -11.69 5.23 31.81
C ARG A 70 -10.73 4.04 31.60
N ARG A 71 -10.69 3.50 30.39
CA ARG A 71 -9.80 2.39 29.99
C ARG A 71 -8.52 2.84 29.29
N LEU A 72 -8.56 3.99 28.61
CA LEU A 72 -7.42 4.48 27.81
C LEU A 72 -6.11 4.60 28.62
N ARG A 73 -6.17 5.02 29.89
CA ARG A 73 -4.99 5.13 30.77
C ARG A 73 -4.36 3.79 31.16
N LYS A 74 -5.04 2.66 30.92
CA LYS A 74 -4.55 1.31 31.21
C LYS A 74 -3.84 0.67 30.00
N LEU A 75 -3.77 1.37 28.88
CA LEU A 75 -3.19 0.91 27.62
C LEU A 75 -1.94 1.73 27.32
N LYS A 76 -0.88 1.08 26.82
CA LYS A 76 0.29 1.76 26.24
C LYS A 76 0.10 1.83 24.71
N ILE A 77 -0.37 2.94 24.17
CA ILE A 77 -0.66 3.14 22.74
C ILE A 77 0.34 4.12 22.14
N GLY A 78 0.99 3.70 21.05
CA GLY A 78 1.68 4.58 20.12
C GLY A 78 0.79 4.88 18.90
N ILE A 79 0.92 6.06 18.32
CA ILE A 79 0.25 6.44 17.06
C ILE A 79 1.32 7.04 16.14
N LEU A 80 1.56 6.40 15.00
CA LEU A 80 2.44 6.93 13.96
C LEU A 80 1.60 7.36 12.75
N LEU A 81 1.68 8.63 12.41
CA LEU A 81 1.08 9.22 11.21
C LEU A 81 2.19 9.54 10.22
N THR A 82 2.18 8.87 9.08
CA THR A 82 3.19 9.02 8.02
C THR A 82 2.74 10.04 6.98
N SER A 83 3.65 10.51 6.14
CA SER A 83 3.36 11.55 5.12
C SER A 83 3.95 11.24 3.74
N ASP A 84 4.41 10.01 3.54
CA ASP A 84 5.06 9.55 2.31
C ASP A 84 4.57 8.15 1.88
N ASN A 85 3.37 7.73 2.26
CA ASN A 85 2.82 6.43 1.87
C ASN A 85 2.65 6.31 0.35
N ALA A 86 2.16 7.36 -0.31
CA ALA A 86 2.04 7.45 -1.76
C ALA A 86 3.41 7.39 -2.47
N MET A 87 4.48 7.75 -1.74
CA MET A 87 5.88 7.63 -2.16
C MET A 87 6.54 6.34 -1.70
N GLN A 88 5.72 5.34 -1.33
CA GLN A 88 6.14 4.02 -0.91
C GLN A 88 6.98 3.99 0.39
N GLY A 89 6.80 4.99 1.26
CA GLY A 89 7.42 5.04 2.58
C GLY A 89 8.94 5.22 2.51
N ARG A 90 9.47 5.78 1.42
CA ARG A 90 10.91 5.89 1.15
C ARG A 90 11.68 6.57 2.28
N ILE A 91 11.06 7.52 2.97
CA ILE A 91 11.65 8.28 4.07
C ILE A 91 11.29 7.65 5.41
N THR A 92 10.04 7.19 5.56
CA THR A 92 9.53 6.70 6.84
C THR A 92 9.97 5.27 7.18
N ARG A 93 10.30 4.44 6.18
CA ARG A 93 10.56 2.98 6.32
C ARG A 93 11.44 2.62 7.51
N ASN A 94 12.62 3.22 7.62
CA ASN A 94 13.57 2.88 8.68
C ASN A 94 13.02 3.26 10.06
N SER A 95 12.44 4.46 10.18
CA SER A 95 11.84 4.92 11.44
C SER A 95 10.64 4.08 11.86
N LEU A 96 9.80 3.66 10.91
CA LEU A 96 8.67 2.75 11.18
C LEU A 96 9.16 1.38 11.65
N GLN A 97 10.23 0.84 11.06
CA GLN A 97 10.85 -0.39 11.55
C GLN A 97 11.36 -0.24 12.98
N ASP A 98 12.01 0.86 13.32
CA ASP A 98 12.55 1.10 14.66
C ASP A 98 11.45 1.33 15.70
N ILE A 99 10.40 2.07 15.35
CA ILE A 99 9.27 2.36 16.24
C ILE A 99 8.43 1.10 16.45
N SER A 100 8.19 0.32 15.40
CA SER A 100 7.37 -0.89 15.48
C SER A 100 7.98 -1.96 16.39
N ARG A 101 9.32 -2.06 16.50
CA ARG A 101 9.98 -2.98 17.45
C ARG A 101 9.59 -2.74 18.90
N ARG A 102 9.08 -1.56 19.22
CA ARG A 102 8.62 -1.22 20.58
C ARG A 102 7.16 -1.62 20.82
N ALA A 103 6.46 -2.11 19.80
CA ALA A 103 5.05 -2.48 19.89
C ALA A 103 4.87 -4.00 19.84
N LYS A 104 3.95 -4.53 20.64
CA LYS A 104 3.56 -5.95 20.55
C LYS A 104 2.73 -6.25 19.31
N ALA A 105 1.94 -5.27 18.87
CA ALA A 105 1.11 -5.35 17.69
C ALA A 105 1.13 -4.02 16.93
N VAL A 106 1.06 -4.07 15.61
CA VAL A 106 0.85 -2.89 14.74
C VAL A 106 -0.49 -3.02 14.03
N ILE A 107 -1.30 -1.97 14.07
CA ILE A 107 -2.59 -1.93 13.40
C ILE A 107 -2.59 -0.74 12.44
N GLU A 108 -2.63 -0.99 11.15
CA GLU A 108 -2.87 0.07 10.17
C GLU A 108 -4.38 0.27 9.95
N LEU A 109 -4.76 1.51 9.69
CA LEU A 109 -6.17 1.96 9.68
C LEU A 109 -6.67 2.23 8.26
N SER A 110 -6.25 1.43 7.29
CA SER A 110 -6.78 1.54 5.92
C SER A 110 -8.26 1.15 5.88
N GLY A 111 -8.97 1.61 4.86
CA GLY A 111 -10.37 1.28 4.67
C GLY A 111 -10.63 -0.21 4.46
N ALA A 112 -11.74 -0.71 4.99
CA ALA A 112 -12.21 -2.09 4.80
C ALA A 112 -13.04 -2.20 3.50
N SER A 113 -13.00 -3.37 2.86
CA SER A 113 -13.83 -3.66 1.69
C SER A 113 -15.30 -3.81 2.08
N LEU A 114 -16.21 -3.76 1.10
CA LEU A 114 -17.66 -3.81 1.30
C LEU A 114 -18.15 -5.04 2.09
N ASP A 115 -17.40 -6.14 2.05
CA ASP A 115 -17.71 -7.36 2.81
C ASP A 115 -17.28 -7.32 4.29
N GLY A 116 -16.80 -6.17 4.78
CA GLY A 116 -16.39 -6.03 6.17
C GLY A 116 -15.02 -6.64 6.45
N THR A 117 -14.07 -6.49 5.53
CA THR A 117 -12.78 -7.19 5.64
C THR A 117 -11.83 -6.66 6.72
N VAL A 118 -10.83 -7.49 7.04
CA VAL A 118 -9.61 -7.20 7.80
C VAL A 118 -8.45 -7.76 6.98
N ILE A 119 -7.45 -6.93 6.74
CA ILE A 119 -6.32 -7.26 5.88
C ILE A 119 -5.25 -7.95 6.73
N THR A 120 -5.00 -9.22 6.43
CA THR A 120 -3.96 -10.02 7.10
C THR A 120 -2.74 -10.24 6.22
N SER A 121 -2.85 -9.93 4.93
CA SER A 121 -1.70 -9.92 4.03
C SER A 121 -1.86 -8.86 2.95
N ARG A 122 -0.72 -8.32 2.49
CA ARG A 122 -0.63 -7.33 1.41
C ARG A 122 0.47 -7.70 0.45
N SER A 123 0.25 -7.49 -0.85
CA SER A 123 1.32 -7.62 -1.84
C SER A 123 2.41 -6.57 -1.62
N GLY A 124 3.64 -6.96 -1.94
CA GLY A 124 4.76 -6.06 -2.07
C GLY A 124 4.60 -5.11 -3.26
N ALA A 125 5.57 -4.21 -3.41
CA ALA A 125 5.60 -3.25 -4.49
C ALA A 125 7.00 -3.14 -5.06
N ALA A 126 7.12 -3.26 -6.37
CA ALA A 126 8.30 -2.88 -7.13
C ALA A 126 7.88 -1.93 -8.25
N VAL A 127 8.74 -0.96 -8.55
CA VAL A 127 8.53 -0.02 -9.64
C VAL A 127 9.78 0.02 -10.48
N TYR A 128 9.64 -0.22 -11.78
CA TYR A 128 10.71 -0.15 -12.76
C TYR A 128 10.42 0.96 -13.77
N ASN A 129 11.41 1.80 -14.03
CA ASN A 129 11.36 2.78 -15.11
C ASN A 129 12.30 2.30 -16.21
N CYS A 130 11.75 2.05 -17.39
CA CYS A 130 12.46 1.61 -18.56
C CYS A 130 12.59 2.77 -19.55
N GLN A 131 13.78 2.97 -20.10
CA GLN A 131 14.04 3.94 -21.16
C GLN A 131 14.81 3.26 -22.28
N MET A 132 14.41 3.50 -23.52
CA MET A 132 15.11 3.02 -24.70
C MET A 132 15.32 4.15 -25.70
N ASN A 133 16.56 4.28 -26.18
CA ASN A 133 16.95 5.24 -27.21
C ASN A 133 17.53 4.51 -28.41
N LEU A 134 17.14 4.92 -29.63
CA LEU A 134 17.86 4.58 -30.84
C LEU A 134 19.16 5.39 -30.88
N VAL A 135 20.30 4.70 -30.88
CA VAL A 135 21.63 5.30 -30.77
C VAL A 135 22.29 5.46 -32.13
N ASN A 136 22.03 4.53 -33.04
CA ASN A 136 22.60 4.54 -34.38
C ASN A 136 21.53 4.10 -35.37
N ALA A 137 21.30 4.90 -36.41
CA ALA A 137 20.32 4.63 -37.45
C ALA A 137 20.86 5.07 -38.81
N ASP A 138 20.79 4.15 -39.78
CA ASP A 138 21.25 4.42 -41.15
C ASP A 138 20.07 4.57 -42.13
N ASN A 139 18.87 4.19 -41.70
CA ASN A 139 17.66 4.21 -42.53
C ASN A 139 16.37 4.21 -41.69
N ALA A 140 15.24 4.53 -42.34
CA ALA A 140 13.91 4.56 -41.75
C ALA A 140 13.51 3.24 -41.07
N GLU A 141 13.95 2.10 -41.61
CA GLU A 141 13.64 0.78 -41.07
C GLU A 141 14.24 0.59 -39.67
N ASN A 142 15.39 1.21 -39.36
CA ASN A 142 15.98 1.17 -38.03
C ASN A 142 15.06 1.82 -36.98
N VAL A 143 14.37 2.91 -37.34
CA VAL A 143 13.38 3.58 -36.47
C VAL A 143 12.21 2.65 -36.18
N ALA A 144 11.63 2.04 -37.21
CA ALA A 144 10.52 1.10 -37.06
C ALA A 144 10.91 -0.11 -36.20
N LYS A 145 12.10 -0.69 -36.43
CA LYS A 145 12.64 -1.81 -35.64
C LYS A 145 12.85 -1.45 -34.18
N ALA A 146 13.27 -0.23 -33.85
CA ALA A 146 13.41 0.21 -32.48
C ALA A 146 12.06 0.21 -31.74
N ILE A 147 11.03 0.87 -32.31
CA ILE A 147 9.68 0.90 -31.72
C ILE A 147 9.10 -0.52 -31.56
N ALA A 148 9.26 -1.36 -32.58
CA ALA A 148 8.81 -2.75 -32.54
C ALA A 148 9.53 -3.55 -31.43
N SER A 149 10.85 -3.39 -31.30
CA SER A 149 11.65 -4.05 -30.28
C SER A 149 11.21 -3.63 -28.87
N PHE A 150 11.01 -2.34 -28.61
CA PHE A 150 10.50 -1.87 -27.31
C PHE A 150 9.13 -2.47 -26.98
N SER A 151 8.22 -2.50 -27.94
CA SER A 151 6.88 -3.07 -27.78
C SER A 151 6.95 -4.57 -27.46
N GLN A 152 7.80 -5.33 -28.15
CA GLN A 152 8.01 -6.75 -27.90
C GLN A 152 8.60 -7.00 -26.50
N HIS A 153 9.53 -6.16 -26.06
CA HIS A 153 10.12 -6.24 -24.74
C HIS A 153 9.09 -5.95 -23.64
N LEU A 154 8.29 -4.89 -23.80
CA LEU A 154 7.20 -4.57 -22.88
C LEU A 154 6.21 -5.74 -22.78
N ALA A 155 5.81 -6.31 -23.91
CA ALA A 155 4.94 -7.50 -23.94
C ALA A 155 5.60 -8.73 -23.27
N SER A 156 6.91 -8.90 -23.38
CA SER A 156 7.63 -10.00 -22.74
C SER A 156 7.69 -9.83 -21.23
N LEU A 157 7.78 -8.59 -20.75
CA LEU A 157 7.72 -8.25 -19.32
C LEU A 157 6.31 -8.41 -18.76
N THR A 158 5.26 -8.08 -19.50
CA THR A 158 3.88 -8.29 -19.00
C THR A 158 3.46 -9.76 -18.99
N LYS A 159 3.99 -10.58 -19.91
CA LYS A 159 3.83 -12.06 -19.92
C LYS A 159 4.41 -12.76 -18.69
N LEU A 160 5.21 -12.06 -17.89
CA LEU A 160 5.69 -12.54 -16.60
C LEU A 160 4.59 -12.57 -15.51
N SER A 161 3.46 -11.90 -15.75
CA SER A 161 2.33 -11.86 -14.83
C SER A 161 1.62 -13.20 -14.76
N SER A 162 1.37 -13.66 -13.54
CA SER A 162 0.56 -14.81 -13.20
C SER A 162 -0.06 -14.57 -11.83
N GLU A 163 -1.36 -14.27 -11.81
CA GLU A 163 -2.09 -14.07 -10.56
C GLU A 163 -2.07 -15.34 -9.70
N ALA A 164 -2.14 -16.51 -10.34
CA ALA A 164 -2.02 -17.82 -9.70
C ALA A 164 -0.67 -17.99 -8.99
N ASP A 165 0.41 -17.47 -9.56
CA ASP A 165 1.73 -17.48 -8.94
C ASP A 165 1.94 -16.30 -7.97
N GLY A 166 0.94 -15.43 -7.78
CA GLY A 166 1.02 -14.31 -6.86
C GLY A 166 1.83 -13.12 -7.38
N VAL A 167 2.03 -13.01 -8.70
CA VAL A 167 2.85 -11.95 -9.33
C VAL A 167 2.12 -11.27 -10.48
N VAL A 168 2.04 -9.95 -10.45
CA VAL A 168 1.35 -9.18 -11.50
C VAL A 168 2.23 -8.00 -11.93
N VAL A 169 2.49 -7.89 -13.23
CA VAL A 169 3.26 -6.81 -13.87
C VAL A 169 2.33 -5.99 -14.75
N VAL A 170 2.24 -4.69 -14.49
CA VAL A 170 1.39 -3.77 -15.26
C VAL A 170 2.19 -2.54 -15.69
N PRO A 171 2.18 -2.17 -16.98
CA PRO A 171 2.63 -0.86 -17.42
C PRO A 171 1.66 0.22 -16.92
N MET A 172 2.17 1.18 -16.14
CA MET A 172 1.41 2.31 -15.61
C MET A 172 1.38 3.51 -16.56
N ASP A 173 2.48 3.74 -17.27
CA ASP A 173 2.63 4.78 -18.29
C ASP A 173 3.57 4.27 -19.38
N VAL A 174 3.26 4.57 -20.64
CA VAL A 174 4.08 4.19 -21.81
C VAL A 174 4.09 5.36 -22.78
N ARG A 175 5.28 5.82 -23.14
CA ARG A 175 5.48 6.92 -24.10
C ARG A 175 6.43 6.46 -25.19
N MET A 176 6.07 6.72 -26.43
CA MET A 176 6.90 6.41 -27.58
C MET A 176 6.92 7.61 -28.52
N GLN A 177 8.11 8.06 -28.89
CA GLN A 177 8.34 9.19 -29.78
C GLN A 177 9.33 8.76 -30.85
N SER A 178 9.03 9.05 -32.12
CA SER A 178 9.92 8.69 -33.23
C SER A 178 9.73 9.60 -34.43
N GLY A 179 10.72 9.61 -35.32
CA GLY A 179 10.67 10.36 -36.57
C GLY A 179 11.53 9.72 -37.66
N ILE A 180 10.88 9.36 -38.77
CA ILE A 180 11.52 8.69 -39.91
C ILE A 180 12.51 9.63 -40.64
N ALA A 181 12.18 10.91 -40.79
CA ALA A 181 13.07 11.87 -41.47
C ALA A 181 14.34 12.18 -40.67
N THR A 182 14.20 12.22 -39.35
CA THR A 182 15.25 12.54 -38.38
C THR A 182 15.95 11.30 -37.80
N LEU A 183 15.51 10.10 -38.21
CA LEU A 183 16.04 8.81 -37.79
C LEU A 183 16.20 8.64 -36.26
N PHE A 184 15.22 9.08 -35.47
CA PHE A 184 15.23 8.92 -34.01
C PHE A 184 14.06 8.05 -33.52
N ALA A 185 14.29 7.38 -32.40
CA ALA A 185 13.25 6.77 -31.58
C ALA A 185 13.64 6.85 -30.10
N HIS A 186 12.67 7.20 -29.27
CA HIS A 186 12.79 7.28 -27.83
C HIS A 186 11.51 6.69 -27.20
N CYS A 187 11.68 5.73 -26.30
CA CYS A 187 10.59 5.07 -25.62
C CYS A 187 10.82 5.06 -24.12
N GLU A 188 9.76 5.26 -23.36
CA GLU A 188 9.74 5.18 -21.90
C GLU A 188 8.56 4.33 -21.45
N ALA A 189 8.75 3.54 -20.39
CA ALA A 189 7.67 2.86 -19.71
C ALA A 189 7.92 2.81 -18.20
N SER A 190 6.88 3.05 -17.41
CA SER A 190 6.88 2.78 -15.97
C SER A 190 6.08 1.52 -15.69
N LEU A 191 6.68 0.54 -15.01
CA LEU A 191 6.09 -0.75 -14.71
C LEU A 191 5.86 -0.87 -13.20
N SER A 192 4.66 -1.28 -12.81
CA SER A 192 4.35 -1.74 -11.46
C SER A 192 4.42 -3.25 -11.40
N LEU A 193 5.11 -3.78 -10.40
CA LEU A 193 5.16 -5.20 -10.10
C LEU A 193 4.60 -5.40 -8.68
N ARG A 194 3.55 -6.21 -8.58
CA ARG A 194 2.99 -6.73 -7.32
C ARG A 194 3.44 -8.18 -7.15
N PHE A 195 3.76 -8.55 -5.92
CA PHE A 195 4.25 -9.87 -5.57
C PHE A 195 3.86 -10.25 -4.15
N ASN A 196 3.59 -11.53 -3.92
CA ASN A 196 3.16 -12.03 -2.62
C ASN A 196 4.27 -12.76 -1.84
N ASN A 197 5.43 -12.97 -2.46
CA ASN A 197 6.59 -13.62 -1.83
C ASN A 197 7.87 -12.81 -2.12
N GLN A 198 8.71 -12.64 -1.10
CA GLN A 198 9.96 -11.86 -1.19
C GLN A 198 11.03 -12.55 -2.06
N GLU A 199 11.24 -13.86 -1.92
CA GLU A 199 12.20 -14.62 -2.73
C GLU A 199 11.80 -14.61 -4.20
N GLN A 200 10.51 -14.76 -4.45
CA GLN A 200 9.94 -14.65 -5.79
C GLN A 200 10.21 -13.25 -6.38
N ALA A 201 10.00 -12.19 -5.60
CA ALA A 201 10.28 -10.82 -6.04
C ALA A 201 11.74 -10.62 -6.46
N GLU A 202 12.67 -11.18 -5.69
CA GLU A 202 14.11 -11.11 -5.98
C GLU A 202 14.46 -11.90 -7.24
N ALA A 203 13.89 -13.08 -7.42
CA ALA A 203 14.04 -13.87 -8.65
C ALA A 203 13.50 -13.12 -9.88
N PHE A 204 12.33 -12.48 -9.75
CA PHE A 204 11.77 -11.65 -10.82
C PHE A 204 12.61 -10.40 -11.10
N ASP A 205 13.11 -9.70 -10.08
CA ASP A 205 14.01 -8.55 -10.25
C ASP A 205 15.27 -8.96 -11.04
N GLN A 206 15.89 -10.09 -10.67
CA GLN A 206 17.03 -10.64 -11.39
C GLN A 206 16.67 -10.99 -12.84
N LYS A 207 15.54 -11.66 -13.07
CA LYS A 207 15.08 -12.04 -14.41
C LYS A 207 14.81 -10.82 -15.29
N ILE A 208 14.14 -9.79 -14.76
CA ILE A 208 13.89 -8.53 -15.46
C ILE A 208 15.21 -7.86 -15.83
N ARG A 209 16.16 -7.74 -14.88
CA ARG A 209 17.48 -7.16 -15.16
C ARG A 209 18.27 -7.97 -16.19
N GLN A 210 18.18 -9.29 -16.17
CA GLN A 210 18.82 -10.16 -17.17
C GLN A 210 18.21 -9.99 -18.56
N ILE A 211 16.87 -9.92 -18.67
CA ILE A 211 16.17 -9.63 -19.92
C ILE A 211 16.70 -8.30 -20.45
N VAL A 212 16.65 -7.24 -19.64
CA VAL A 212 17.11 -5.88 -20.02
C VAL A 212 18.55 -5.85 -20.52
N ARG A 213 19.49 -6.53 -19.85
CA ARG A 213 20.88 -6.61 -20.32
C ARG A 213 21.00 -7.19 -21.72
N LYS A 214 20.16 -8.16 -22.08
CA LYS A 214 20.13 -8.77 -23.41
C LYS A 214 19.43 -7.90 -24.46
N MET A 215 18.72 -6.86 -24.05
CA MET A 215 18.00 -5.94 -24.95
C MET A 215 18.91 -4.87 -25.55
N ASN A 216 20.09 -4.64 -24.97
CA ASN A 216 21.07 -3.72 -25.55
C ASN A 216 21.65 -4.28 -26.84
N SER A 217 21.75 -3.43 -27.86
CA SER A 217 22.37 -3.77 -29.15
C SER A 217 23.27 -2.63 -29.62
N ARG A 218 23.96 -2.82 -30.75
CA ARG A 218 24.70 -1.72 -31.40
C ARG A 218 23.80 -0.58 -31.89
N LYS A 219 22.49 -0.83 -32.05
CA LYS A 219 21.54 0.12 -32.62
C LYS A 219 20.71 0.84 -31.55
N TYR A 220 20.45 0.22 -30.41
CA TYR A 220 19.63 0.79 -29.34
C TYR A 220 20.22 0.55 -27.95
N SER A 221 20.07 1.57 -27.10
CA SER A 221 20.42 1.54 -25.68
C SER A 221 19.14 1.44 -24.86
N PHE A 222 19.10 0.49 -23.94
CA PHE A 222 18.02 0.26 -23.00
C PHE A 222 18.56 0.37 -21.57
N LEU A 223 17.92 1.24 -20.78
CA LEU A 223 18.17 1.45 -19.37
C LEU A 223 16.94 1.02 -18.55
N ILE A 224 17.20 0.41 -17.41
CA ILE A 224 16.17 0.15 -16.40
C ILE A 224 16.64 0.67 -15.04
N GLU A 225 15.78 1.44 -14.40
CA GLU A 225 15.97 1.93 -13.04
C GLU A 225 14.84 1.45 -12.12
N GLY A 226 15.08 1.57 -10.82
CA GLY A 226 14.13 1.14 -9.80
C GLY A 226 14.34 -0.30 -9.34
N GLY A 227 13.25 -0.95 -8.95
CA GLY A 227 13.26 -2.23 -8.27
C GLY A 227 12.24 -2.31 -7.15
N ILE A 228 12.47 -3.26 -6.24
CA ILE A 228 11.64 -3.48 -5.05
C ILE A 228 11.65 -2.23 -4.16
N ARG A 229 10.45 -1.78 -3.78
CA ARG A 229 10.20 -0.62 -2.93
C ARG A 229 9.68 -1.02 -1.56
N ARG A 230 8.74 -1.98 -1.52
CA ARG A 230 8.16 -2.55 -0.29
C ARG A 230 8.10 -4.07 -0.38
N SER A 231 8.45 -4.73 0.71
CA SER A 231 8.24 -6.18 0.88
C SER A 231 6.75 -6.50 1.03
N PRO A 232 6.30 -7.74 0.81
CA PRO A 232 4.92 -8.12 1.10
C PRO A 232 4.70 -8.19 2.62
N MET A 233 3.46 -7.97 3.04
CA MET A 233 3.01 -8.35 4.37
C MET A 233 2.43 -9.76 4.28
N LEU A 234 3.12 -10.72 4.90
CA LEU A 234 2.67 -12.11 5.01
C LEU A 234 1.90 -12.30 6.32
N SER A 235 0.92 -13.21 6.30
CA SER A 235 0.17 -13.59 7.50
C SER A 235 1.02 -14.51 8.37
N ASN A 236 1.55 -13.99 9.48
CA ASN A 236 2.29 -14.76 10.49
C ASN A 236 1.36 -15.21 11.65
N GLU A 237 1.87 -16.02 12.60
CA GLU A 237 1.07 -16.50 13.74
C GLU A 237 0.51 -15.36 14.61
N GLY A 238 1.26 -14.27 14.77
CA GLY A 238 0.78 -13.07 15.45
C GLY A 238 -0.38 -12.39 14.72
N THR A 239 -0.32 -12.34 13.39
CA THR A 239 -1.36 -11.80 12.50
C THR A 239 -2.63 -12.63 12.57
N LYS A 240 -2.50 -13.97 12.50
CA LYS A 240 -3.63 -14.90 12.68
C LYS A 240 -4.29 -14.74 14.06
N THR A 241 -3.48 -14.60 15.11
CA THR A 241 -3.96 -14.37 16.48
C THR A 241 -4.72 -13.04 16.59
N LEU A 242 -4.20 -11.97 16.00
CA LEU A 242 -4.88 -10.67 15.96
C LEU A 242 -6.20 -10.76 15.18
N TYR A 243 -6.18 -11.38 13.99
CA TYR A 243 -7.38 -11.58 13.18
C TYR A 243 -8.46 -12.36 13.94
N GLN A 244 -8.10 -13.45 14.63
CA GLN A 244 -9.06 -14.22 15.41
C GLN A 244 -9.70 -13.38 16.53
N ARG A 245 -8.92 -12.55 17.22
CA ARG A 245 -9.45 -11.60 18.22
C ARG A 245 -10.43 -10.60 17.59
N VAL A 246 -10.09 -10.06 16.42
CA VAL A 246 -10.99 -9.16 15.69
C VAL A 246 -12.27 -9.86 15.28
N LYS A 247 -12.17 -11.10 14.79
CA LYS A 247 -13.33 -11.92 14.40
C LYS A 247 -14.24 -12.22 15.60
N ASP A 248 -13.67 -12.59 16.75
CA ASP A 248 -14.43 -12.87 17.97
C ASP A 248 -15.14 -11.63 18.50
N ILE A 249 -14.48 -10.47 18.45
CA ILE A 249 -15.09 -9.18 18.80
C ILE A 249 -16.17 -8.80 17.78
N GLY A 250 -15.91 -9.01 16.49
CA GLY A 250 -16.88 -8.79 15.42
C GLY A 250 -18.16 -9.59 15.64
N ASN A 251 -18.04 -10.88 15.94
CA ASN A 251 -19.18 -11.75 16.26
C ASN A 251 -19.98 -11.24 17.48
N ARG A 252 -19.30 -10.70 18.50
CA ARG A 252 -19.98 -10.12 19.69
C ARG A 252 -20.70 -8.80 19.41
N LEU A 253 -20.34 -8.13 18.32
CA LEU A 253 -20.94 -6.88 17.85
C LEU A 253 -21.92 -7.12 16.68
N ASP A 254 -22.19 -8.37 16.30
CA ASP A 254 -22.93 -8.75 15.09
C ASP A 254 -22.37 -8.12 13.80
N LEU A 255 -21.04 -7.95 13.74
CA LEU A 255 -20.32 -7.43 12.59
C LEU A 255 -19.71 -8.56 11.76
N ARG A 256 -19.92 -8.50 10.45
CA ARG A 256 -19.22 -9.37 9.50
C ARG A 256 -17.75 -8.97 9.44
N VAL A 257 -16.87 -9.94 9.73
CA VAL A 257 -15.42 -9.81 9.65
C VAL A 257 -14.88 -10.92 8.77
N LEU A 258 -14.32 -10.55 7.62
CA LEU A 258 -13.68 -11.48 6.68
C LEU A 258 -12.18 -11.21 6.57
N GLU A 259 -11.41 -12.27 6.41
CA GLU A 259 -9.98 -12.16 6.12
C GLU A 259 -9.78 -11.74 4.66
N GLU A 260 -8.85 -10.82 4.41
CA GLU A 260 -8.50 -10.34 3.08
C GLU A 260 -6.99 -10.38 2.83
N HIS A 261 -6.60 -10.91 1.67
CA HIS A 261 -5.36 -10.55 1.02
C HIS A 261 -5.59 -9.35 0.10
N ARG A 262 -4.86 -8.24 0.32
CA ARG A 262 -5.01 -7.03 -0.50
C ARG A 262 -3.83 -6.86 -1.45
N TRP A 263 -4.12 -6.75 -2.75
CA TRP A 263 -3.10 -6.60 -3.80
C TRP A 263 -2.33 -5.27 -3.78
N SER A 264 -2.74 -4.32 -2.93
CA SER A 264 -2.05 -3.05 -2.71
C SER A 264 -1.08 -3.11 -1.51
N SER A 265 0.06 -2.45 -1.64
CA SER A 265 1.01 -2.25 -0.55
C SER A 265 0.67 -0.98 0.26
N SER A 266 1.04 -0.94 1.55
CA SER A 266 0.94 0.25 2.40
C SER A 266 2.14 0.34 3.35
N ASP A 267 2.18 1.30 4.26
CA ASP A 267 3.29 1.45 5.21
C ASP A 267 3.45 0.23 6.13
N ILE A 268 2.38 -0.47 6.51
CA ILE A 268 2.45 -1.71 7.31
C ILE A 268 3.32 -2.80 6.68
N CYS A 269 3.52 -2.78 5.36
CA CYS A 269 4.43 -3.68 4.65
C CYS A 269 5.90 -3.49 5.07
N SER A 270 6.25 -2.34 5.64
CA SER A 270 7.61 -2.05 6.13
C SER A 270 7.84 -2.51 7.57
N VAL A 271 6.80 -2.88 8.31
CA VAL A 271 6.91 -3.42 9.67
C VAL A 271 7.66 -4.75 9.64
N ASN A 272 8.55 -4.97 10.62
CA ASN A 272 9.37 -6.18 10.67
C ASN A 272 8.49 -7.46 10.71
N GLN A 273 8.92 -8.52 10.03
CA GLN A 273 8.09 -9.72 9.79
C GLN A 273 7.73 -10.50 11.05
N ASP A 274 8.50 -10.37 12.12
CA ASP A 274 8.30 -11.00 13.43
C ASP A 274 7.22 -10.31 14.28
N ILE A 275 6.82 -9.09 13.93
CA ILE A 275 5.83 -8.32 14.68
C ILE A 275 4.41 -8.67 14.20
N ALA A 276 3.52 -8.95 15.15
CA ALA A 276 2.11 -9.18 14.89
C ALA A 276 1.46 -7.93 14.28
N ARG A 277 0.79 -8.06 13.14
CA ARG A 277 0.21 -6.88 12.49
C ARG A 277 -1.01 -7.19 11.63
N ILE A 278 -1.97 -6.28 11.61
CA ILE A 278 -3.18 -6.34 10.78
C ILE A 278 -3.51 -4.94 10.25
N ASP A 279 -4.33 -4.88 9.21
CA ASP A 279 -4.80 -3.64 8.63
C ASP A 279 -6.29 -3.76 8.22
N GLY A 280 -6.88 -2.74 7.63
CA GLY A 280 -8.28 -2.74 7.23
C GLY A 280 -9.24 -2.46 8.39
N LEU A 281 -8.77 -1.81 9.47
CA LEU A 281 -9.64 -1.41 10.59
C LEU A 281 -10.25 -0.01 10.43
N GLY A 282 -10.05 0.62 9.27
CA GLY A 282 -10.80 1.81 8.86
C GLY A 282 -12.25 1.50 8.47
N PRO A 283 -13.02 2.51 8.03
CA PRO A 283 -14.42 2.35 7.64
C PRO A 283 -14.58 1.45 6.42
N ILE A 284 -15.79 0.90 6.25
CA ILE A 284 -16.18 0.15 5.06
C ILE A 284 -16.44 1.14 3.93
N GLY A 285 -15.87 0.89 2.77
CA GLY A 285 -15.99 1.77 1.61
C GLY A 285 -15.39 1.18 0.35
N ALA A 286 -15.27 2.02 -0.67
CA ALA A 286 -14.69 1.64 -1.96
C ALA A 286 -14.19 2.87 -2.73
N VAL A 287 -13.32 2.61 -3.72
CA VAL A 287 -12.92 3.55 -4.77
C VAL A 287 -13.40 2.97 -6.10
N PRO A 288 -14.63 3.26 -6.54
CA PRO A 288 -15.13 2.75 -7.82
C PRO A 288 -14.36 3.37 -8.99
N HIS A 289 -14.18 2.64 -10.09
CA HIS A 289 -13.43 3.14 -11.26
C HIS A 289 -14.05 4.41 -11.89
N GLU A 290 -15.38 4.50 -11.89
CA GLU A 290 -16.13 5.57 -12.55
C GLU A 290 -16.81 6.54 -11.57
N HIS A 291 -16.63 6.34 -10.26
CA HIS A 291 -17.29 7.14 -9.24
C HIS A 291 -16.32 7.62 -8.16
N GLU A 292 -16.76 8.63 -7.43
CA GLU A 292 -15.98 9.17 -6.32
C GLU A 292 -15.83 8.14 -5.19
N GLU A 293 -14.66 8.19 -4.56
CA GLU A 293 -14.36 7.44 -3.35
C GLU A 293 -15.38 7.74 -2.24
N TYR A 294 -15.85 6.69 -1.57
CA TYR A 294 -16.83 6.81 -0.51
C TYR A 294 -16.65 5.80 0.61
N ILE A 295 -17.23 6.12 1.76
CA ILE A 295 -17.40 5.22 2.90
C ILE A 295 -18.88 5.10 3.28
N LEU A 296 -19.26 3.95 3.85
CA LEU A 296 -20.58 3.75 4.42
C LEU A 296 -20.64 4.45 5.79
N ARG A 297 -21.59 5.36 5.96
CA ARG A 297 -21.71 6.22 7.15
C ARG A 297 -21.77 5.40 8.45
N HIS A 298 -22.59 4.35 8.49
CA HIS A 298 -22.76 3.50 9.68
C HIS A 298 -21.46 2.82 10.10
N SER A 299 -20.61 2.45 9.13
CA SER A 299 -19.39 1.68 9.39
C SER A 299 -18.34 2.45 10.21
N LEU A 300 -18.42 3.78 10.28
CA LEU A 300 -17.55 4.57 11.15
C LEU A 300 -17.74 4.19 12.62
N LEU A 301 -19.00 4.01 13.05
CA LEU A 301 -19.32 3.64 14.42
C LEU A 301 -18.96 2.18 14.71
N ASP A 302 -19.33 1.28 13.80
CA ASP A 302 -19.04 -0.15 13.92
C ASP A 302 -17.55 -0.40 14.04
N ARG A 303 -16.75 0.23 13.18
CA ARG A 303 -15.29 0.10 13.16
C ARG A 303 -14.64 0.79 14.36
N ALA A 304 -15.18 1.90 14.84
CA ALA A 304 -14.70 2.53 16.08
C ALA A 304 -14.97 1.65 17.31
N ALA A 305 -16.13 1.00 17.39
CA ALA A 305 -16.43 0.06 18.46
C ALA A 305 -15.53 -1.18 18.40
N LEU A 306 -15.37 -1.76 17.20
CA LEU A 306 -14.47 -2.90 16.96
C LEU A 306 -13.03 -2.58 17.37
N LEU A 307 -12.49 -1.44 16.92
CA LEU A 307 -11.15 -0.99 17.26
C LEU A 307 -11.01 -0.75 18.77
N ALA A 308 -11.97 -0.06 19.41
CA ALA A 308 -11.92 0.20 20.85
C ALA A 308 -11.87 -1.09 21.67
N LEU A 309 -12.71 -2.07 21.34
CA LEU A 309 -12.74 -3.37 22.02
C LEU A 309 -11.46 -4.17 21.78
N LEU A 310 -10.90 -4.14 20.56
CA LEU A 310 -9.63 -4.79 20.26
C LEU A 310 -8.49 -4.19 21.08
N LEU A 311 -8.40 -2.85 21.14
CA LEU A 311 -7.39 -2.17 21.93
C LEU A 311 -7.51 -2.53 23.42
N ASP A 312 -8.72 -2.60 23.96
CA ASP A 312 -8.94 -3.01 25.36
C ASP A 312 -8.62 -4.50 25.60
N ASP A 313 -8.82 -5.37 24.61
CA ASP A 313 -8.47 -6.79 24.68
C ASP A 313 -6.94 -7.03 24.64
N LEU A 314 -6.19 -6.18 23.92
CA LEU A 314 -4.72 -6.22 23.82
C LEU A 314 -3.98 -5.68 25.05
N ARG A 315 -4.70 -5.17 26.07
CA ARG A 315 -4.09 -4.70 27.32
C ARG A 315 -3.23 -5.79 27.95
N ARG A 316 -2.11 -5.39 28.58
CA ARG A 316 -1.39 -6.29 29.49
C ARG A 316 -2.32 -6.70 30.63
N ARG A 317 -2.65 -8.00 30.71
CA ARG A 317 -3.15 -8.58 31.96
C ARG A 317 -1.93 -8.66 32.89
N LYS A 318 -1.99 -7.93 34.00
CA LYS A 318 -1.05 -8.12 35.11
C LYS A 318 -1.28 -9.49 35.73
#